data_AF-A0A1A5YS92-F1
#
_entry.id   AF-A0A1A5YS92-F1
#
_cell.length_a   1.000
_cell.length_b   1.000
_cell.length_c   1.000
_cell.angle_alpha   90.00
_cell.angle_beta   90.00
_cell.angle_gamma   90.00
#
_symmetry.space_group_name_H-M   'P 1'
#
loop_
_entity.id
_entity.type
_entity.pdbx_description
1 polymer ?
#
loop_
_entity_poly.entity_id
_entity_poly.type
_entity_poly.pdbx_seq_one_letter_code
_entity_poly.pdbx_strand_id
1 'polypeptide(L)'
;MSRKKEFKMQKVDITHLEQYNQLLRYVFQVTNNDLHKIGWEEREIIHAKSPILEQADVLGWFYGDKLVSQVAVYPLQVRIFNVTYDMGGLTAVGTFPEYSSQGLMHKLLYQALANMREKKQSISYLYPYSIPYYRRKGFEIISDKIVFEVKDHQLPKNKKVPGDVERVSIESDDVKAAYERFSLQTHGALLRGDLAWNEYWRWDSDDLTAAVYYNEDREPDGYVLYWIQDEVFHIKDMIFVNEEARSGLWNFISAHFSMISKVVGNIHTDEPLAFLLEDADIKETISPYYMARIVDLEQFIAQYPFKPDTGERKWTFRMEDPLLSWNQGTFTLNIDPDGRGQVTPATEETDSSISIQTMTTMLLGYKRPDYLHKIGRIACGPEIVDMLEDAIEQQTPYFSDYF
;
A
#
# COMPACT_ATOMS: atom_id res chain seq x y z
N MET A 1 7.31 22.98 37.01
CA MET A 1 6.61 24.04 36.27
C MET A 1 6.35 23.55 34.85
N SER A 2 5.10 23.58 34.41
CA SER A 2 4.58 22.71 33.33
C SER A 2 4.97 23.22 31.93
N ARG A 3 5.69 22.39 31.14
CA ARG A 3 5.95 22.56 29.69
C ARG A 3 4.67 22.66 28.82
N LYS A 4 3.46 22.67 29.40
CA LYS A 4 2.18 22.68 28.68
C LYS A 4 1.88 23.97 27.90
N LYS A 5 2.59 25.08 28.14
CA LYS A 5 2.31 26.38 27.47
C LYS A 5 3.04 26.60 26.14
N GLU A 6 3.87 25.66 25.67
CA GLU A 6 4.76 25.92 24.53
C GLU A 6 4.53 25.04 23.29
N PHE A 7 3.58 24.09 23.35
CA PHE A 7 3.28 23.23 22.19
C PHE A 7 2.09 23.74 21.39
N LYS A 8 2.27 23.91 20.07
CA LYS A 8 1.21 24.27 19.13
C LYS A 8 1.19 23.32 17.94
N MET A 9 0.03 22.75 17.62
CA MET A 9 -0.17 22.02 16.37
C MET A 9 -0.57 23.01 15.29
N GLN A 10 0.06 22.94 14.12
CA GLN A 10 -0.29 23.75 12.96
C GLN A 10 0.10 23.03 11.66
N LYS A 11 -0.38 23.56 10.54
CA LYS A 11 0.05 23.13 9.21
C LYS A 11 1.54 23.43 9.04
N VAL A 12 2.27 22.50 8.44
CA VAL A 12 3.64 22.68 7.98
C VAL A 12 3.55 23.01 6.50
N ASP A 13 4.14 24.13 6.11
CA ASP A 13 4.15 24.61 4.72
C ASP A 13 5.60 24.79 4.25
N ILE A 14 5.77 25.31 3.03
CA ILE A 14 7.07 25.50 2.40
C ILE A 14 8.03 26.38 3.23
N THR A 15 7.52 27.29 4.07
CA THR A 15 8.36 28.13 4.95
C THR A 15 9.05 27.32 6.05
N HIS A 16 8.57 26.10 6.30
CA HIS A 16 9.10 25.17 7.29
C HIS A 16 9.95 24.05 6.67
N LEU A 17 10.23 24.09 5.35
CA LEU A 17 10.90 23.03 4.59
C LEU A 17 12.20 22.55 5.24
N GLU A 18 13.04 23.48 5.71
CA GLU A 18 14.30 23.15 6.36
C GLU A 18 14.08 22.31 7.64
N GLN A 19 13.15 22.73 8.50
CA GLN A 19 12.84 22.02 9.74
C GLN A 19 12.18 20.66 9.48
N TYR A 20 11.29 20.59 8.48
CA TYR A 20 10.66 19.35 8.02
C TYR A 20 11.70 18.33 7.56
N ASN A 21 12.65 18.77 6.73
CA ASN A 21 13.72 17.93 6.22
C ASN A 21 14.70 17.50 7.31
N GLN A 22 15.02 18.40 8.25
CA GLN A 22 15.88 18.09 9.39
C GLN A 22 15.28 16.97 10.25
N LEU A 23 13.98 17.07 10.58
CA LEU A 23 13.30 16.05 11.36
C LEU A 23 13.24 14.71 10.61
N LEU A 24 12.88 14.73 9.32
CA LEU A 24 12.88 13.52 8.49
C LEU A 24 14.24 12.82 8.47
N ARG A 25 15.32 13.56 8.19
CA ARG A 25 16.67 12.98 8.15
C ARG A 25 17.03 12.32 9.48
N TYR A 26 16.69 12.97 10.58
CA TYR A 26 16.96 12.44 11.91
C TYR A 26 16.20 11.14 12.17
N VAL A 27 14.90 11.10 11.89
CA VAL A 27 14.05 9.95 12.25
C VAL A 27 14.28 8.75 11.33
N PHE A 28 14.52 8.99 10.05
CA PHE A 28 14.72 7.92 9.05
C PHE A 28 16.18 7.52 8.87
N GLN A 29 17.12 8.13 9.60
CA GLN A 29 18.54 7.80 9.60
C GLN A 29 19.17 7.74 8.20
N VAL A 30 18.67 8.54 7.24
CA VAL A 30 19.23 8.60 5.89
C VAL A 30 20.67 9.11 6.00
N THR A 31 21.65 8.23 5.78
CA THR A 31 23.07 8.59 5.91
C THR A 31 23.61 9.17 4.61
N ASN A 32 24.70 9.94 4.68
CA ASN A 32 25.40 10.40 3.48
C ASN A 32 25.89 9.23 2.61
N ASN A 33 26.14 8.06 3.18
CA ASN A 33 26.54 6.87 2.42
C ASN A 33 25.38 6.27 1.63
N ASP A 34 24.16 6.28 2.19
CA ASP A 34 22.95 5.87 1.46
C ASP A 34 22.68 6.81 0.30
N LEU A 35 22.92 8.12 0.49
CA LEU A 35 22.78 9.16 -0.53
C LEU A 35 23.82 9.03 -1.65
N HIS A 36 25.08 8.75 -1.30
CA HIS A 36 26.12 8.52 -2.29
C HIS A 36 25.89 7.25 -3.12
N LYS A 37 25.30 6.20 -2.53
CA LYS A 37 24.99 4.95 -3.26
C LYS A 37 23.89 5.11 -4.31
N ILE A 38 22.96 6.04 -4.09
CA ILE A 38 21.89 6.37 -5.05
C ILE A 38 22.26 7.52 -5.98
N GLY A 39 23.46 8.10 -5.87
CA GLY A 39 23.95 9.19 -6.74
C GLY A 39 23.55 10.62 -6.33
N TRP A 40 23.03 10.82 -5.11
CA TRP A 40 22.47 12.12 -4.68
C TRP A 40 23.46 12.95 -3.84
N GLU A 41 23.55 14.25 -4.13
CA GLU A 41 24.23 15.25 -3.28
C GLU A 41 23.31 15.89 -2.22
N GLU A 42 23.90 16.42 -1.15
CA GLU A 42 23.22 16.90 0.08
C GLU A 42 22.12 17.96 -0.16
N ARG A 43 22.21 18.72 -1.26
CA ARG A 43 21.25 19.76 -1.68
C ARG A 43 20.07 19.23 -2.51
N GLU A 44 20.22 18.10 -3.17
CA GLU A 44 19.20 17.56 -4.09
C GLU A 44 17.97 17.03 -3.34
N ILE A 45 18.15 16.51 -2.11
CA ILE A 45 17.04 16.11 -1.22
C ILE A 45 16.16 17.30 -0.82
N ILE A 46 16.73 18.49 -0.66
CA ILE A 46 15.98 19.69 -0.29
C ILE A 46 15.06 20.10 -1.45
N HIS A 47 15.52 19.95 -2.70
CA HIS A 47 14.71 20.21 -3.90
C HIS A 47 13.71 19.09 -4.18
N ALA A 48 14.07 17.82 -4.02
CA ALA A 48 13.17 16.70 -4.26
C ALA A 48 12.02 16.56 -3.25
N LYS A 49 12.12 17.20 -2.08
CA LYS A 49 11.07 17.22 -1.05
C LYS A 49 10.18 18.47 -1.07
N SER A 50 10.45 19.44 -1.96
CA SER A 50 9.54 20.58 -2.19
C SER A 50 8.13 20.14 -2.64
N PRO A 51 7.99 19.17 -3.57
CA PRO A 51 6.67 18.71 -4.04
C PRO A 51 5.80 18.13 -2.91
N ILE A 52 6.40 17.52 -1.89
CA ILE A 52 5.69 16.94 -0.75
C ILE A 52 4.91 18.01 0.02
N LEU A 53 5.55 19.12 0.39
CA LEU A 53 4.88 20.19 1.16
C LEU A 53 3.84 20.95 0.32
N GLU A 54 3.95 20.89 -1.00
CA GLU A 54 3.01 21.52 -1.93
C GLU A 54 1.79 20.63 -2.22
N GLN A 55 1.99 19.31 -2.30
CA GLN A 55 0.99 18.35 -2.75
C GLN A 55 0.39 17.50 -1.62
N ALA A 56 0.96 17.55 -0.41
CA ALA A 56 0.50 16.82 0.77
C ALA A 56 -0.13 17.75 1.83
N ASP A 57 -1.01 17.19 2.66
CA ASP A 57 -1.37 17.83 3.92
C ASP A 57 -0.36 17.46 4.99
N VAL A 58 0.45 18.44 5.40
CA VAL A 58 1.46 18.23 6.44
C VAL A 58 1.06 18.94 7.73
N LEU A 59 1.02 18.18 8.83
CA LEU A 59 0.73 18.69 10.17
C LEU A 59 1.95 18.50 11.05
N GLY A 60 2.18 19.45 11.97
CA GLY A 60 3.30 19.40 12.88
C GLY A 60 3.01 19.97 14.25
N TRP A 61 3.68 19.44 15.27
CA TRP A 61 3.80 20.09 16.58
C TRP A 61 5.04 20.96 16.61
N PHE A 62 4.87 22.17 17.11
CA PHE A 62 5.93 23.13 17.33
C PHE A 62 6.13 23.36 18.83
N TYR A 63 7.39 23.46 19.24
CA TYR A 63 7.82 23.91 20.57
C TYR A 63 8.50 25.27 20.41
N GLY A 64 7.78 26.36 20.73
CA GLY A 64 8.14 27.68 20.20
C GLY A 64 8.05 27.68 18.67
N ASP A 65 9.13 28.08 18.00
CA ASP A 65 9.24 28.08 16.53
C ASP A 65 9.85 26.79 15.95
N LYS A 66 10.24 25.84 16.82
CA LYS A 66 10.89 24.58 16.41
C LYS A 66 9.85 23.50 16.11
N LEU A 67 9.85 22.94 14.90
CA LEU A 67 9.10 21.74 14.55
C LEU A 67 9.68 20.53 15.29
N VAL A 68 8.86 19.81 16.05
CA VAL A 68 9.30 18.70 16.90
C VAL A 68 8.65 17.35 16.61
N SER A 69 7.52 17.36 15.91
CA SER A 69 6.77 16.17 15.52
C SER A 69 5.99 16.50 14.25
N GLN A 70 5.89 15.57 13.31
CA GLN A 70 5.21 15.80 12.03
C GLN A 70 4.57 14.54 11.45
N VAL A 71 3.60 14.75 10.56
CA VAL A 71 2.99 13.74 9.71
C VAL A 71 2.58 14.39 8.39
N ALA A 72 2.69 13.66 7.29
CA ALA A 72 2.19 14.07 5.98
C ALA A 72 1.14 13.08 5.47
N VAL A 73 0.17 13.60 4.72
CA VAL A 73 -0.86 12.81 4.04
C VAL A 73 -0.84 13.13 2.56
N TYR A 74 -0.51 12.15 1.73
CA TYR A 74 -0.63 12.24 0.28
C TYR A 74 -2.08 11.97 -0.15
N PRO A 75 -2.69 12.87 -0.95
CA PRO A 75 -3.98 12.62 -1.55
C PRO A 75 -3.79 11.70 -2.76
N LEU A 76 -4.01 10.41 -2.54
CA LEU A 76 -3.79 9.35 -3.51
C LEU A 76 -5.10 8.66 -3.87
N GLN A 77 -5.07 7.80 -4.89
CA GLN A 77 -6.20 6.96 -5.25
C GLN A 77 -5.77 5.51 -5.35
N VAL A 78 -6.61 4.59 -4.88
CA VAL A 78 -6.35 3.13 -4.95
C VAL A 78 -7.54 2.41 -5.53
N ARG A 79 -7.29 1.24 -6.13
CA ARG A 79 -8.33 0.34 -6.62
C ARG A 79 -8.69 -0.66 -5.55
N ILE A 80 -9.90 -0.59 -5.02
CA ILE A 80 -10.45 -1.63 -4.14
C ILE A 80 -11.41 -2.45 -5.00
N PHE A 81 -10.89 -3.57 -5.49
CA PHE A 81 -11.53 -4.42 -6.50
C PHE A 81 -11.80 -3.58 -7.75
N ASN A 82 -13.05 -3.43 -8.15
CA ASN A 82 -13.44 -2.65 -9.32
C ASN A 82 -13.79 -1.18 -9.02
N VAL A 83 -13.63 -0.70 -7.78
CA VAL A 83 -13.97 0.68 -7.36
C VAL A 83 -12.71 1.49 -7.04
N THR A 84 -12.69 2.76 -7.45
CA THR A 84 -11.59 3.69 -7.12
C THR A 84 -11.94 4.44 -5.85
N TYR A 85 -11.03 4.41 -4.87
CA TYR A 85 -11.16 5.11 -3.60
C TYR A 85 -10.14 6.24 -3.50
N ASP A 86 -10.59 7.40 -3.03
CA ASP A 86 -9.68 8.42 -2.51
C ASP A 86 -9.04 7.91 -1.21
N MET A 87 -7.71 7.89 -1.19
CA MET A 87 -6.90 7.27 -0.15
C MET A 87 -5.92 8.30 0.43
N GLY A 88 -5.82 8.33 1.76
CA GLY A 88 -4.83 9.13 2.46
C GLY A 88 -3.52 8.36 2.69
N GLY A 89 -2.48 8.64 1.90
CA GLY A 89 -1.16 8.03 2.05
C GLY A 89 -0.40 8.64 3.21
N LEU A 90 -0.33 7.95 4.34
CA LEU A 90 0.28 8.47 5.56
C LEU A 90 1.79 8.23 5.54
N THR A 91 2.56 9.31 5.52
CA THR A 91 4.03 9.27 5.46
C THR A 91 4.66 10.31 6.40
N ALA A 92 6.00 10.35 6.41
CA ALA A 92 6.81 11.36 7.08
C ALA A 92 6.56 11.44 8.59
N VAL A 93 6.09 10.34 9.18
CA VAL A 93 5.73 10.23 10.59
C VAL A 93 7.00 10.26 11.43
N GLY A 94 7.21 11.33 12.18
CA GLY A 94 8.42 11.48 12.98
C GLY A 94 8.25 12.37 14.20
N THR A 95 9.04 12.12 15.25
CA THR A 95 9.12 12.97 16.44
C THR A 95 10.56 12.94 16.95
N PHE A 96 11.13 14.09 17.24
CA PHE A 96 12.46 14.14 17.87
C PHE A 96 12.44 13.41 19.22
N PRO A 97 13.46 12.59 19.56
CA PRO A 97 13.45 11.76 20.75
C PRO A 97 13.24 12.52 22.07
N GLU A 98 13.78 13.73 22.21
CA GLU A 98 13.61 14.57 23.39
C GLU A 98 12.15 15.06 23.60
N TYR A 99 11.30 14.90 22.58
CA TYR A 99 9.86 15.16 22.61
C TYR A 99 9.00 13.89 22.51
N SER A 100 9.63 12.71 22.45
CA SER A 100 8.93 11.42 22.45
C SER A 100 8.19 11.17 23.76
N SER A 101 7.25 10.22 23.75
CA SER A 101 6.46 9.81 24.92
C SER A 101 5.57 10.90 25.55
N GLN A 102 5.40 12.05 24.89
CA GLN A 102 4.48 13.12 25.32
C GLN A 102 3.09 13.05 24.65
N GLY A 103 2.81 11.98 23.90
CA GLY A 103 1.52 11.80 23.20
C GLY A 103 1.32 12.68 21.95
N LEU A 104 2.36 13.42 21.51
CA LEU A 104 2.31 14.32 20.35
C LEU A 104 1.85 13.61 19.08
N MET A 105 2.50 12.49 18.76
CA MET A 105 2.20 11.72 17.55
C MET A 105 0.77 11.15 17.56
N HIS A 106 0.27 10.71 18.73
CA HIS A 106 -1.10 10.22 18.82
C HIS A 106 -2.13 11.29 18.44
N LYS A 107 -1.91 12.55 18.87
CA LYS A 107 -2.77 13.68 18.51
C LYS A 107 -2.62 14.07 17.04
N LEU A 108 -1.40 14.03 16.48
CA LEU A 108 -1.18 14.29 15.06
C LEU A 108 -1.88 13.26 14.18
N LEU A 109 -1.75 11.96 14.48
CA LEU A 109 -2.43 10.90 13.74
C LEU A 109 -3.95 11.05 13.82
N TYR A 110 -4.50 11.37 15.00
CA TYR A 110 -5.93 11.64 15.14
C TYR A 110 -6.36 12.80 14.22
N GLN A 111 -5.64 13.92 14.25
CA GLN A 111 -5.99 15.08 13.43
C GLN A 111 -5.84 14.80 11.93
N ALA A 112 -4.79 14.08 11.51
CA ALA A 112 -4.60 13.68 10.12
C ALA A 112 -5.76 12.81 9.62
N LEU A 113 -6.18 11.81 10.40
CA LEU A 113 -7.32 10.95 10.07
C LEU A 113 -8.66 11.71 10.10
N ALA A 114 -8.82 12.68 11.01
CA ALA A 114 -9.99 13.57 11.01
C ALA A 114 -10.06 14.42 9.72
N ASN A 115 -8.92 14.98 9.29
CA ASN A 115 -8.84 15.72 8.03
C ASN A 115 -9.13 14.81 6.82
N MET A 116 -8.61 13.58 6.81
CA MET A 116 -8.92 12.59 5.75
C MET A 116 -10.43 12.35 5.65
N ARG A 117 -11.12 12.18 6.79
CA ARG A 117 -12.58 12.03 6.83
C ARG A 117 -13.30 13.24 6.22
N GLU A 118 -12.90 14.45 6.57
CA GLU A 118 -13.48 15.69 6.00
C GLU A 118 -13.28 15.77 4.47
N LYS A 119 -12.15 15.23 3.98
CA LYS A 119 -11.81 15.14 2.56
C LYS A 119 -12.37 13.89 1.87
N LYS A 120 -13.22 13.11 2.53
CA LYS A 120 -13.81 11.86 2.03
C LYS A 120 -12.81 10.75 1.67
N GLN A 121 -11.60 10.82 2.22
CA GLN A 121 -10.63 9.74 2.14
C GLN A 121 -10.98 8.68 3.19
N SER A 122 -11.84 7.73 2.81
CA SER A 122 -12.39 6.72 3.74
C SER A 122 -11.40 5.60 4.09
N ILE A 123 -10.24 5.56 3.44
CA ILE A 123 -9.17 4.58 3.67
C ILE A 123 -7.80 5.29 3.69
N SER A 124 -6.88 4.80 4.53
CA SER A 124 -5.51 5.30 4.62
C SER A 124 -4.51 4.15 4.58
N TYR A 125 -3.45 4.29 3.78
CA TYR A 125 -2.35 3.32 3.67
C TYR A 125 -1.07 3.90 4.26
N LEU A 126 -0.20 3.03 4.78
CA LEU A 126 1.14 3.39 5.24
C LEU A 126 2.13 2.24 5.14
N TYR A 127 3.40 2.59 4.99
CA TYR A 127 4.51 1.69 5.23
C TYR A 127 4.91 1.69 6.72
N PRO A 128 4.87 0.54 7.43
CA PRO A 128 5.03 0.53 8.88
C PRO A 128 6.50 0.44 9.33
N TYR A 129 7.04 1.52 9.90
CA TYR A 129 8.30 1.41 10.68
C TYR A 129 8.15 0.51 11.92
N SER A 130 6.92 0.41 12.46
CA SER A 130 6.58 -0.43 13.60
C SER A 130 5.13 -0.89 13.51
N ILE A 131 4.92 -2.13 13.07
CA ILE A 131 3.60 -2.76 13.00
C ILE A 131 2.86 -2.70 14.34
N PRO A 132 3.47 -3.03 15.50
CA PRO A 132 2.77 -2.95 16.79
C PRO A 132 2.30 -1.53 17.14
N TYR A 133 3.06 -0.50 16.74
CA TYR A 133 2.69 0.89 16.99
C TYR A 133 1.43 1.27 16.22
N TYR A 134 1.42 1.04 14.90
CA TYR A 134 0.29 1.39 14.04
C TYR A 134 -0.93 0.49 14.27
N ARG A 135 -0.73 -0.78 14.65
CA ARG A 135 -1.84 -1.66 15.03
C ARG A 135 -2.59 -1.17 16.26
N ARG A 136 -1.89 -0.58 17.25
CA ARG A 136 -2.55 0.11 18.39
C ARG A 136 -3.27 1.39 17.99
N LYS A 137 -2.99 1.95 16.82
CA LYS A 137 -3.72 3.07 16.20
C LYS A 137 -4.77 2.60 15.19
N GLY A 138 -5.03 1.29 15.17
CA GLY A 138 -6.04 0.61 14.41
C GLY A 138 -5.78 0.51 12.90
N PHE A 139 -4.51 0.53 12.50
CA PHE A 139 -4.11 0.00 11.19
C PHE A 139 -3.97 -1.52 11.27
N GLU A 140 -4.04 -2.21 10.13
CA GLU A 140 -3.71 -3.63 10.01
C GLU A 140 -2.98 -3.91 8.71
N ILE A 141 -2.20 -4.99 8.68
CA ILE A 141 -1.50 -5.46 7.48
C ILE A 141 -2.53 -5.80 6.40
N ILE A 142 -2.22 -5.42 5.16
CA ILE A 142 -3.06 -5.72 4.00
C ILE A 142 -2.31 -6.41 2.87
N SER A 143 -1.00 -6.26 2.77
CA SER A 143 -0.22 -6.89 1.71
C SER A 143 1.08 -7.47 2.25
N ASP A 144 1.55 -8.49 1.56
CA ASP A 144 2.86 -9.08 1.76
C ASP A 144 3.77 -8.73 0.56
N LYS A 145 5.06 -8.84 0.80
CA LYS A 145 6.10 -8.83 -0.23
C LYS A 145 6.80 -10.18 -0.17
N ILE A 146 6.87 -10.84 -1.31
CA ILE A 146 7.60 -12.10 -1.51
C ILE A 146 8.90 -11.77 -2.26
N VAL A 147 10.04 -12.11 -1.66
CA VAL A 147 11.34 -12.06 -2.33
C VAL A 147 11.72 -13.45 -2.77
N PHE A 148 11.93 -13.64 -4.07
CA PHE A 148 12.28 -14.94 -4.66
C PHE A 148 13.71 -14.95 -5.19
N GLU A 149 14.30 -16.15 -5.23
CA GLU A 149 15.57 -16.42 -5.91
C GLU A 149 15.39 -17.64 -6.84
N VAL A 150 15.65 -17.44 -8.14
CA VAL A 150 15.56 -18.48 -9.18
C VAL A 150 16.94 -18.63 -9.81
N LYS A 151 17.52 -19.83 -9.79
CA LYS A 151 18.81 -20.07 -10.45
C LYS A 151 18.65 -20.11 -11.96
N ASP A 152 19.73 -19.84 -12.68
CA ASP A 152 19.81 -19.89 -14.14
C ASP A 152 19.19 -21.14 -14.78
N HIS A 153 19.45 -22.33 -14.24
CA HIS A 153 18.91 -23.62 -14.71
C HIS A 153 17.45 -23.87 -14.32
N GLN A 154 16.88 -23.05 -13.42
CA GLN A 154 15.49 -23.09 -12.99
C GLN A 154 14.62 -22.08 -13.76
N LEU A 155 15.23 -21.30 -14.67
CA LEU A 155 14.51 -20.36 -15.52
C LEU A 155 13.44 -21.08 -16.34
N PRO A 156 12.23 -20.49 -16.47
CA PRO A 156 11.15 -21.12 -17.23
C PRO A 156 11.52 -21.25 -18.70
N LYS A 157 11.02 -22.32 -19.34
CA LYS A 157 11.24 -22.52 -20.77
C LYS A 157 10.52 -21.45 -21.58
N ASN A 158 11.11 -21.10 -22.71
CA ASN A 158 10.51 -20.15 -23.63
C ASN A 158 9.16 -20.64 -24.14
N LYS A 159 8.13 -19.80 -24.01
CA LYS A 159 6.80 -20.00 -24.57
C LYS A 159 6.64 -19.13 -25.81
N LYS A 160 6.04 -19.65 -26.88
CA LYS A 160 5.69 -18.80 -28.02
C LYS A 160 4.58 -17.86 -27.61
N VAL A 161 4.85 -16.56 -27.68
CA VAL A 161 3.88 -15.47 -27.53
C VAL A 161 3.89 -14.66 -28.82
N PRO A 162 2.77 -14.03 -29.20
CA PRO A 162 2.67 -13.33 -30.46
C PRO A 162 3.25 -11.91 -30.43
N GLY A 163 3.24 -11.26 -29.26
CA GLY A 163 3.89 -9.98 -29.02
C GLY A 163 5.40 -10.06 -28.74
N ASP A 164 6.02 -8.89 -28.54
CA ASP A 164 7.47 -8.72 -28.38
C ASP A 164 7.83 -7.84 -27.17
N VAL A 165 9.07 -7.96 -26.69
CA VAL A 165 9.61 -7.12 -25.60
C VAL A 165 10.63 -6.12 -26.14
N GLU A 166 10.48 -4.85 -25.76
CA GLU A 166 11.44 -3.78 -26.08
C GLU A 166 11.94 -3.10 -24.82
N ARG A 167 13.25 -2.81 -24.80
CA ARG A 167 13.85 -1.98 -23.74
C ARG A 167 13.55 -0.52 -24.01
N VAL A 168 13.10 0.19 -22.98
CA VAL A 168 12.74 1.61 -23.02
C VAL A 168 13.33 2.34 -21.82
N SER A 169 13.27 3.67 -21.84
CA SER A 169 13.54 4.47 -20.63
C SER A 169 12.51 4.15 -19.54
N ILE A 170 12.93 4.14 -18.28
CA ILE A 170 12.02 3.99 -17.13
C ILE A 170 10.96 5.10 -17.07
N GLU A 171 11.27 6.27 -17.64
CA GLU A 171 10.36 7.42 -17.72
C GLU A 171 9.45 7.39 -18.95
N SER A 172 9.56 6.36 -19.81
CA SER A 172 8.76 6.24 -21.03
C SER A 172 7.27 6.26 -20.71
N ASP A 173 6.49 6.90 -21.58
CA ASP A 173 5.03 6.91 -21.48
C ASP A 173 4.46 5.48 -21.61
N ASP A 174 5.14 4.57 -22.29
CA ASP A 174 4.73 3.15 -22.39
C ASP A 174 4.77 2.43 -21.03
N VAL A 175 5.73 2.77 -20.16
CA VAL A 175 5.80 2.21 -18.79
C VAL A 175 4.61 2.69 -17.97
N LYS A 176 4.27 3.98 -18.09
CA LYS A 176 3.11 4.58 -17.42
C LYS A 176 1.81 3.98 -17.94
N ALA A 177 1.67 3.82 -19.25
CA ALA A 177 0.50 3.24 -19.89
C ALA A 177 0.30 1.76 -19.50
N ALA A 178 1.38 0.97 -19.48
CA ALA A 178 1.32 -0.42 -19.00
C ALA A 178 0.83 -0.50 -17.54
N TYR A 179 1.38 0.36 -16.66
CA TYR A 179 0.95 0.41 -15.27
C TYR A 179 -0.49 0.88 -15.11
N GLU A 180 -0.95 1.85 -15.89
CA GLU A 180 -2.33 2.33 -15.86
C GLU A 180 -3.31 1.19 -16.21
N ARG A 181 -3.05 0.47 -17.32
CA ARG A 181 -3.83 -0.71 -17.72
C ARG A 181 -3.84 -1.79 -16.66
N PHE A 182 -2.69 -2.06 -16.04
CA PHE A 182 -2.57 -3.04 -14.96
C PHE A 182 -3.29 -2.61 -13.68
N SER A 183 -3.07 -1.38 -13.22
CA SER A 183 -3.61 -0.89 -11.95
C SER A 183 -5.14 -0.83 -11.96
N LEU A 184 -5.76 -0.42 -13.07
CA LEU A 184 -7.22 -0.31 -13.19
C LEU A 184 -7.98 -1.63 -12.97
N GLN A 185 -7.37 -2.77 -13.28
CA GLN A 185 -7.96 -4.10 -13.10
C GLN A 185 -7.42 -4.86 -11.88
N THR A 186 -6.53 -4.26 -11.10
CA THR A 186 -5.84 -4.92 -10.01
C THR A 186 -6.31 -4.39 -8.64
N HIS A 187 -6.92 -5.26 -7.83
CA HIS A 187 -7.27 -4.94 -6.44
C HIS A 187 -6.02 -4.57 -5.62
N GLY A 188 -6.12 -3.52 -4.82
CA GLY A 188 -5.04 -2.96 -4.01
C GLY A 188 -4.21 -1.88 -4.71
N ALA A 189 -4.13 -1.91 -6.04
CA ALA A 189 -3.16 -1.09 -6.77
C ALA A 189 -3.36 0.42 -6.58
N LEU A 190 -2.25 1.13 -6.43
CA LEU A 190 -2.23 2.60 -6.44
C LEU A 190 -2.48 3.09 -7.86
N LEU A 191 -3.31 4.12 -8.03
CA LEU A 191 -3.41 4.85 -9.29
C LEU A 191 -2.34 5.95 -9.28
N ARG A 192 -1.28 5.74 -10.08
CA ARG A 192 -0.12 6.61 -10.07
C ARG A 192 -0.34 7.86 -10.93
N GLY A 193 -0.56 9.00 -10.27
CA GLY A 193 -0.33 10.32 -10.85
C GLY A 193 1.14 10.75 -10.70
N ASP A 194 1.44 12.01 -11.06
CA ASP A 194 2.81 12.54 -11.02
C ASP A 194 3.47 12.42 -9.64
N LEU A 195 2.74 12.71 -8.56
CA LEU A 195 3.24 12.58 -7.19
C LEU A 195 3.72 11.15 -6.89
N ALA A 196 2.90 10.16 -7.25
CA ALA A 196 3.17 8.77 -6.95
C ALA A 196 4.31 8.21 -7.82
N TRP A 197 4.38 8.59 -9.10
CA TRP A 197 5.53 8.24 -9.95
C TRP A 197 6.82 8.85 -9.42
N ASN A 198 6.82 10.13 -9.05
CA ASN A 198 7.99 10.78 -8.49
C ASN A 198 8.49 10.10 -7.21
N GLU A 199 7.58 9.67 -6.32
CA GLU A 199 7.96 8.90 -5.12
C GLU A 199 8.44 7.49 -5.47
N TYR A 200 7.84 6.84 -6.47
CA TYR A 200 8.22 5.48 -6.89
C TYR A 200 9.64 5.40 -7.46
N TRP A 201 10.08 6.44 -8.19
CA TRP A 201 11.43 6.52 -8.78
C TRP A 201 12.49 7.08 -7.84
N ARG A 202 12.07 7.69 -6.72
CA ARG A 202 12.90 8.57 -5.90
C ARG A 202 14.21 7.98 -5.38
N TRP A 203 14.25 6.67 -5.17
CA TRP A 203 15.36 5.95 -4.55
C TRP A 203 16.05 4.96 -5.49
N ASP A 204 15.69 4.99 -6.77
CA ASP A 204 16.27 4.07 -7.75
C ASP A 204 17.64 4.56 -8.24
N SER A 205 18.45 3.60 -8.68
CA SER A 205 19.74 3.87 -9.30
C SER A 205 19.59 4.23 -10.79
N ASP A 206 20.59 4.93 -11.31
CA ASP A 206 20.71 5.22 -12.75
C ASP A 206 20.82 3.95 -13.62
N ASP A 207 21.17 2.81 -13.01
CA ASP A 207 21.27 1.51 -13.70
C ASP A 207 19.90 0.84 -13.95
N LEU A 208 18.82 1.39 -13.39
CA LEU A 208 17.49 0.83 -13.56
C LEU A 208 17.03 0.93 -15.02
N THR A 209 16.64 -0.21 -15.59
CA THR A 209 16.16 -0.35 -16.96
C THR A 209 14.73 -0.84 -16.98
N ALA A 210 13.93 -0.39 -17.95
CA ALA A 210 12.61 -0.93 -18.23
C ALA A 210 12.61 -1.77 -19.50
N ALA A 211 11.91 -2.90 -19.48
CA ALA A 211 11.53 -3.63 -20.69
C ALA A 211 10.01 -3.83 -20.70
N VAL A 212 9.36 -3.41 -21.77
CA VAL A 212 7.90 -3.43 -21.94
C VAL A 212 7.54 -4.52 -22.93
N TYR A 213 6.52 -5.31 -22.57
CA TYR A 213 5.88 -6.26 -23.47
C TYR A 213 4.76 -5.57 -24.26
N TYR A 214 4.79 -5.68 -25.58
CA TYR A 214 3.75 -5.20 -26.48
C TYR A 214 3.03 -6.37 -27.11
N ASN A 215 1.70 -6.38 -27.07
CA ASN A 215 0.86 -7.39 -27.72
C ASN A 215 0.83 -7.22 -29.27
N GLU A 216 0.07 -8.06 -29.98
CA GLU A 216 -0.06 -7.99 -31.46
C GLU A 216 -0.56 -6.63 -31.97
N ASP A 217 -1.37 -5.94 -31.17
CA ASP A 217 -1.94 -4.62 -31.47
C ASP A 217 -1.01 -3.46 -31.06
N ARG A 218 0.21 -3.77 -30.59
CA ARG A 218 1.21 -2.81 -30.07
C ARG A 218 0.77 -2.07 -28.81
N GLU A 219 -0.13 -2.64 -28.03
CA GLU A 219 -0.46 -2.10 -26.71
C GLU A 219 0.51 -2.62 -25.63
N PRO A 220 0.93 -1.76 -24.67
CA PRO A 220 1.88 -2.16 -23.63
C PRO A 220 1.15 -2.92 -22.51
N ASP A 221 1.26 -4.24 -22.53
CA ASP A 221 0.49 -5.15 -21.65
C ASP A 221 1.29 -5.61 -20.41
N GLY A 222 2.53 -5.18 -20.28
CA GLY A 222 3.33 -5.44 -19.08
C GLY A 222 4.71 -4.83 -19.15
N TYR A 223 5.39 -4.77 -18.01
CA TYR A 223 6.80 -4.40 -17.96
C TYR A 223 7.57 -5.23 -16.93
N VAL A 224 8.89 -5.23 -17.07
CA VAL A 224 9.83 -5.55 -16.01
C VAL A 224 10.79 -4.38 -15.80
N LEU A 225 10.93 -3.95 -14.55
CA LEU A 225 11.93 -2.98 -14.11
C LEU A 225 13.09 -3.75 -13.49
N TYR A 226 14.29 -3.61 -14.03
CA TYR A 226 15.41 -4.46 -13.67
C TYR A 226 16.77 -3.80 -13.82
N TRP A 227 17.77 -4.41 -13.19
CA TRP A 227 19.19 -4.15 -13.47
C TRP A 227 19.97 -5.47 -13.38
N ILE A 228 21.19 -5.50 -13.92
CA ILE A 228 22.07 -6.66 -13.85
C ILE A 228 23.37 -6.24 -13.17
N GLN A 229 23.73 -6.93 -12.09
CA GLN A 229 24.95 -6.68 -11.33
C GLN A 229 25.49 -8.01 -10.79
N ASP A 230 26.81 -8.20 -10.81
CA ASP A 230 27.48 -9.38 -10.24
C ASP A 230 26.86 -10.72 -10.69
N GLU A 231 26.55 -10.85 -11.98
CA GLU A 231 25.88 -12.02 -12.58
C GLU A 231 24.48 -12.32 -11.99
N VAL A 232 23.79 -11.32 -11.44
CA VAL A 232 22.43 -11.43 -10.93
C VAL A 232 21.49 -10.52 -11.71
N PHE A 233 20.37 -11.07 -12.21
CA PHE A 233 19.27 -10.29 -12.76
C PHE A 233 18.35 -9.86 -11.61
N HIS A 234 18.32 -8.58 -11.30
CA HIS A 234 17.49 -8.04 -10.23
C HIS A 234 16.19 -7.48 -10.80
N ILE A 235 15.04 -8.00 -10.36
CA ILE A 235 13.72 -7.46 -10.69
C ILE A 235 13.26 -6.55 -9.56
N LYS A 236 13.17 -5.25 -9.82
CA LYS A 236 12.53 -4.29 -8.91
C LYS A 236 11.04 -4.63 -8.80
N ASP A 237 10.37 -4.65 -9.95
CA ASP A 237 8.93 -4.85 -10.08
C ASP A 237 8.64 -5.41 -11.49
N MET A 238 7.60 -6.24 -11.57
CA MET A 238 7.13 -6.82 -12.82
C MET A 238 5.62 -6.88 -12.77
N ILE A 239 4.99 -6.24 -13.75
CA ILE A 239 3.53 -6.20 -13.89
C ILE A 239 3.14 -6.71 -15.26
N PHE A 240 1.95 -7.29 -15.33
CA PHE A 240 1.39 -7.85 -16.54
C PHE A 240 -0.13 -7.84 -16.42
N VAL A 241 -0.82 -7.50 -17.51
CA VAL A 241 -2.29 -7.49 -17.55
C VAL A 241 -2.87 -8.88 -17.83
N ASN A 242 -2.06 -9.80 -18.36
CA ASN A 242 -2.46 -11.16 -18.72
C ASN A 242 -1.27 -12.14 -18.73
N GLU A 243 -1.59 -13.43 -18.87
CA GLU A 243 -0.62 -14.53 -18.88
C GLU A 243 0.32 -14.55 -20.09
N GLU A 244 -0.10 -13.94 -21.20
CA GLU A 244 0.72 -13.78 -22.39
C GLU A 244 1.86 -12.80 -22.11
N ALA A 245 1.56 -11.62 -21.55
CA ALA A 245 2.57 -10.64 -21.15
C ALA A 245 3.52 -11.21 -20.08
N ARG A 246 2.99 -11.93 -19.09
CA ARG A 246 3.81 -12.65 -18.10
C ARG A 246 4.81 -13.59 -18.79
N SER A 247 4.34 -14.39 -19.75
CA SER A 247 5.18 -15.33 -20.50
C SER A 247 6.21 -14.60 -21.36
N GLY A 248 5.84 -13.51 -22.03
CA GLY A 248 6.75 -12.69 -22.82
C GLY A 248 7.87 -12.05 -22.00
N LEU A 249 7.54 -11.51 -20.83
CA LEU A 249 8.52 -10.94 -19.90
C LEU A 249 9.47 -12.02 -19.34
N TRP A 250 8.97 -13.20 -19.00
CA TRP A 250 9.82 -14.32 -18.59
C TRP A 250 10.71 -14.84 -19.72
N ASN A 251 10.24 -14.89 -20.97
CA ASN A 251 11.11 -15.21 -22.12
C ASN A 251 12.26 -14.20 -22.23
N PHE A 252 11.97 -12.91 -22.04
CA PHE A 252 12.98 -11.86 -22.06
C PHE A 252 14.00 -12.03 -20.92
N ILE A 253 13.55 -12.32 -19.70
CA ILE A 253 14.44 -12.62 -18.57
C ILE A 253 15.30 -13.85 -18.89
N SER A 254 14.69 -14.94 -19.37
CA SER A 254 15.39 -16.18 -19.74
C SER A 254 16.42 -15.99 -20.87
N ALA A 255 16.24 -15.01 -21.76
CA ALA A 255 17.22 -14.68 -22.79
C ALA A 255 18.56 -14.16 -22.22
N HIS A 256 18.60 -13.78 -20.95
CA HIS A 256 19.82 -13.35 -20.25
C HIS A 256 20.59 -14.52 -19.63
N PHE A 257 20.16 -15.78 -19.82
CA PHE A 257 20.75 -16.99 -19.24
C PHE A 257 22.29 -17.05 -19.29
N SER A 258 22.92 -16.63 -20.39
CA SER A 258 24.38 -16.69 -20.52
C SER A 258 25.15 -15.60 -19.77
N MET A 259 24.44 -14.64 -19.17
CA MET A 259 25.01 -13.47 -18.47
C MET A 259 24.77 -13.53 -16.96
N ILE A 260 23.94 -14.46 -16.48
CA ILE A 260 23.45 -14.48 -15.10
C ILE A 260 23.57 -15.89 -14.50
N SER A 261 23.84 -15.93 -13.20
CA SER A 261 23.79 -17.14 -12.38
C SER A 261 22.41 -17.33 -11.71
N LYS A 262 21.67 -16.23 -11.53
CA LYS A 262 20.34 -16.23 -10.90
C LYS A 262 19.53 -14.97 -11.18
N VAL A 263 18.22 -15.06 -10.93
CA VAL A 263 17.26 -13.96 -10.88
C VAL A 263 16.80 -13.78 -9.44
N VAL A 264 16.82 -12.53 -8.96
CA VAL A 264 16.26 -12.16 -7.65
C VAL A 264 15.20 -11.10 -7.88
N GLY A 265 13.98 -11.33 -7.39
CA GLY A 265 12.88 -10.42 -7.64
C GLY A 265 11.90 -10.29 -6.49
N ASN A 266 10.96 -9.35 -6.66
CA ASN A 266 9.90 -9.07 -5.72
C ASN A 266 8.54 -9.38 -6.34
N ILE A 267 7.65 -10.00 -5.57
CA ILE A 267 6.23 -10.13 -5.86
C ILE A 267 5.46 -9.40 -4.76
N HIS A 268 4.48 -8.60 -5.16
CA HIS A 268 3.70 -7.74 -4.28
C HIS A 268 2.25 -8.22 -4.13
N THR A 269 2.02 -9.51 -4.42
CA THR A 269 0.78 -10.27 -4.21
C THR A 269 1.08 -11.51 -3.36
N ASP A 270 0.07 -12.33 -3.08
CA ASP A 270 0.23 -13.61 -2.39
C ASP A 270 0.49 -14.80 -3.33
N GLU A 271 0.71 -14.57 -4.64
CA GLU A 271 0.93 -15.63 -5.64
C GLU A 271 2.38 -16.12 -5.58
N PRO A 272 2.66 -17.34 -5.07
CA PRO A 272 4.01 -17.86 -4.99
C PRO A 272 4.52 -18.22 -6.39
N LEU A 273 5.69 -17.70 -6.77
CA LEU A 273 6.33 -17.99 -8.05
C LEU A 273 6.65 -19.47 -8.19
N ALA A 274 6.98 -20.14 -7.09
CA ALA A 274 7.30 -21.57 -7.07
C ALA A 274 6.22 -22.42 -7.76
N PHE A 275 4.94 -22.08 -7.59
CA PHE A 275 3.83 -22.81 -8.23
C PHE A 275 3.80 -22.63 -9.77
N LEU A 276 4.32 -21.51 -10.27
CA LEU A 276 4.28 -21.14 -11.68
C LEU A 276 5.50 -21.65 -12.47
N LEU A 277 6.57 -22.05 -11.77
CA LEU A 277 7.80 -22.56 -12.37
C LEU A 277 7.76 -24.06 -12.58
N GLU A 278 8.47 -24.52 -13.61
CA GLU A 278 8.64 -25.95 -13.88
C GLU A 278 9.53 -26.63 -12.84
N ASP A 279 10.61 -25.94 -12.43
CA ASP A 279 11.43 -26.28 -11.27
C ASP A 279 11.02 -25.39 -10.10
N ALA A 280 10.14 -25.92 -9.25
CA ALA A 280 9.55 -25.23 -8.12
C ALA A 280 10.41 -25.25 -6.84
N ASP A 281 11.59 -25.89 -6.86
CA ASP A 281 12.50 -25.96 -5.69
C ASP A 281 13.30 -24.65 -5.55
N ILE A 282 12.57 -23.57 -5.29
CA ILE A 282 13.11 -22.23 -5.12
C ILE A 282 12.85 -21.70 -3.70
N LYS A 283 13.64 -20.72 -3.29
CA LYS A 283 13.45 -20.05 -2.00
C LYS A 283 12.63 -18.79 -2.18
N GLU A 284 11.56 -18.68 -1.41
CA GLU A 284 10.74 -17.49 -1.29
C GLU A 284 10.70 -17.02 0.16
N THR A 285 10.91 -15.72 0.37
CA THR A 285 10.83 -15.09 1.69
C THR A 285 9.66 -14.13 1.69
N ILE A 286 8.64 -14.44 2.49
CA ILE A 286 7.43 -13.62 2.64
C ILE A 286 7.59 -12.71 3.86
N SER A 287 7.22 -11.45 3.71
CA SER A 287 7.17 -10.49 4.81
C SER A 287 6.01 -9.49 4.63
N PRO A 288 5.36 -9.04 5.72
CA PRO A 288 4.38 -7.95 5.63
C PRO A 288 4.97 -6.70 4.98
N TYR A 289 4.23 -6.08 4.07
CA TYR A 289 4.69 -4.91 3.32
C TYR A 289 3.93 -3.64 3.71
N TYR A 290 2.61 -3.57 3.45
CA TYR A 290 1.80 -2.39 3.76
C TYR A 290 0.72 -2.65 4.79
N MET A 291 0.36 -1.57 5.50
CA MET A 291 -0.81 -1.53 6.37
C MET A 291 -1.84 -0.55 5.83
N ALA A 292 -3.11 -0.83 6.12
CA ALA A 292 -4.21 0.09 5.88
C ALA A 292 -5.07 0.30 7.12
N ARG A 293 -5.94 1.30 7.04
CA ARG A 293 -6.97 1.61 8.04
C ARG A 293 -8.16 2.23 7.37
N ILE A 294 -9.36 1.68 7.65
CA ILE A 294 -10.62 2.37 7.38
C ILE A 294 -10.68 3.62 8.27
N VAL A 295 -10.79 4.79 7.63
CA VAL A 295 -10.86 6.10 8.30
C VAL A 295 -12.29 6.39 8.75
N ASP A 296 -13.25 6.09 7.90
CA ASP A 296 -14.68 6.26 8.15
C ASP A 296 -15.43 5.04 7.60
N LEU A 297 -16.02 4.26 8.51
CA LEU A 297 -16.68 2.99 8.19
C LEU A 297 -17.88 3.18 7.26
N GLU A 298 -18.70 4.21 7.51
CA GLU A 298 -19.90 4.47 6.71
C GLU A 298 -19.52 4.89 5.30
N GLN A 299 -18.57 5.83 5.16
CA GLN A 299 -18.08 6.29 3.85
C GLN A 299 -17.35 5.18 3.08
N PHE A 300 -16.63 4.30 3.78
CA PHE A 300 -15.95 3.18 3.15
C PHE A 300 -16.93 2.16 2.58
N ILE A 301 -17.92 1.75 3.40
CA ILE A 301 -18.89 0.72 3.02
C ILE A 301 -19.84 1.21 1.92
N ALA A 302 -20.22 2.49 1.92
CA ALA A 302 -21.09 3.06 0.89
C ALA A 302 -20.55 2.92 -0.54
N GLN A 303 -19.23 2.72 -0.68
CA GLN A 303 -18.54 2.53 -1.96
C GLN A 303 -18.13 1.06 -2.21
N TYR A 304 -18.20 0.21 -1.18
CA TYR A 304 -17.56 -1.10 -1.20
C TYR A 304 -18.35 -2.07 -2.09
N PRO A 305 -17.69 -2.72 -3.08
CA PRO A 305 -18.38 -3.59 -4.02
C PRO A 305 -18.52 -5.00 -3.42
N PHE A 306 -19.53 -5.23 -2.57
CA PHE A 306 -19.86 -6.59 -2.17
C PHE A 306 -20.38 -7.37 -3.39
N LYS A 307 -20.23 -8.70 -3.37
CA LYS A 307 -20.81 -9.55 -4.41
C LYS A 307 -22.32 -9.45 -4.39
N PRO A 308 -23.02 -9.33 -5.53
CA PRO A 308 -24.49 -9.40 -5.56
C PRO A 308 -24.99 -10.79 -5.15
N ASP A 309 -26.22 -10.86 -4.63
CA ASP A 309 -26.90 -12.12 -4.28
C ASP A 309 -28.43 -11.95 -4.38
N THR A 310 -29.18 -13.05 -4.30
CA THR A 310 -30.63 -13.09 -4.44
C THR A 310 -31.41 -12.44 -3.30
N GLY A 311 -30.80 -12.29 -2.12
CA GLY A 311 -31.44 -11.76 -0.93
C GLY A 311 -30.66 -10.63 -0.28
N GLU A 312 -31.35 -9.87 0.58
CA GLU A 312 -30.69 -8.91 1.46
C GLU A 312 -29.87 -9.65 2.53
N ARG A 313 -28.64 -9.20 2.75
CA ARG A 313 -27.78 -9.69 3.84
C ARG A 313 -27.67 -8.63 4.92
N LYS A 314 -27.81 -9.04 6.18
CA LYS A 314 -27.79 -8.15 7.34
C LYS A 314 -26.85 -8.68 8.42
N TRP A 315 -26.04 -7.80 8.99
CA TRP A 315 -25.18 -8.11 10.13
C TRP A 315 -25.11 -6.94 11.12
N THR A 316 -25.54 -7.17 12.36
CA THR A 316 -25.41 -6.21 13.47
C THR A 316 -24.22 -6.59 14.36
N PHE A 317 -23.27 -5.69 14.55
CA PHE A 317 -22.02 -5.92 15.29
C PHE A 317 -21.61 -4.72 16.14
N ARG A 318 -20.86 -4.98 17.21
CA ARG A 318 -20.12 -3.98 17.97
C ARG A 318 -18.73 -3.76 17.34
N MET A 319 -18.46 -2.54 16.89
CA MET A 319 -17.17 -2.12 16.37
C MET A 319 -16.29 -1.52 17.47
N GLU A 320 -15.04 -1.94 17.52
CA GLU A 320 -13.99 -1.38 18.38
C GLU A 320 -12.97 -0.61 17.55
N ASP A 321 -12.89 0.71 17.78
CA ASP A 321 -11.88 1.58 17.17
C ASP A 321 -11.09 2.30 18.28
N PRO A 322 -9.77 2.03 18.42
CA PRO A 322 -8.97 2.59 19.52
C PRO A 322 -8.66 4.09 19.35
N LEU A 323 -9.02 4.71 18.22
CA LEU A 323 -8.59 6.06 17.89
C LEU A 323 -9.73 6.97 17.44
N LEU A 324 -10.64 6.49 16.58
CA LEU A 324 -11.66 7.31 15.95
C LEU A 324 -13.05 6.98 16.51
N SER A 325 -13.59 7.90 17.32
CA SER A 325 -14.85 7.69 18.02
C SER A 325 -16.07 7.53 17.12
N TRP A 326 -16.02 8.03 15.88
CA TRP A 326 -17.13 7.87 14.91
C TRP A 326 -17.22 6.47 14.31
N ASN A 327 -16.16 5.65 14.42
CA ASN A 327 -16.22 4.24 14.06
C ASN A 327 -16.53 3.34 15.28
N GLN A 328 -16.63 3.91 16.49
CA GLN A 328 -16.85 3.15 17.73
C GLN A 328 -18.34 3.06 18.05
N GLY A 329 -18.85 1.84 18.30
CA GLY A 329 -20.25 1.65 18.67
C GLY A 329 -20.86 0.39 18.07
N THR A 330 -22.18 0.26 18.15
CA THR A 330 -22.92 -0.81 17.49
C THR A 330 -23.45 -0.32 16.15
N PHE A 331 -23.27 -1.15 15.12
CA PHE A 331 -23.64 -0.85 13.75
C PHE A 331 -24.38 -2.01 13.12
N THR A 332 -25.23 -1.71 12.15
CA THR A 332 -25.84 -2.70 11.26
C THR A 332 -25.35 -2.46 9.84
N LEU A 333 -24.69 -3.47 9.26
CA LEU A 333 -24.42 -3.60 7.84
C LEU A 333 -25.65 -4.21 7.15
N ASN A 334 -26.16 -3.55 6.13
CA ASN A 334 -27.12 -4.10 5.18
C ASN A 334 -26.46 -4.12 3.80
N ILE A 335 -26.55 -5.24 3.10
CA ILE A 335 -26.10 -5.41 1.71
C ILE A 335 -27.33 -5.75 0.88
N ASP A 336 -27.64 -4.92 -0.10
CA ASP A 336 -28.76 -5.16 -1.00
C ASP A 336 -28.44 -6.27 -2.03
N PRO A 337 -29.44 -6.77 -2.79
CA PRO A 337 -29.22 -7.79 -3.81
C PRO A 337 -28.22 -7.41 -4.91
N ASP A 338 -28.02 -6.10 -5.16
CA ASP A 338 -27.06 -5.58 -6.15
C ASP A 338 -25.63 -5.47 -5.58
N GLY A 339 -25.41 -5.85 -4.31
CA GLY A 339 -24.10 -5.81 -3.65
C GLY A 339 -23.75 -4.45 -3.04
N ARG A 340 -24.72 -3.53 -2.90
CA ARG A 340 -24.47 -2.22 -2.30
C ARG A 340 -24.61 -2.28 -0.79
N GLY A 341 -23.55 -1.90 -0.11
CA GLY A 341 -23.50 -1.86 1.35
C GLY A 341 -23.96 -0.53 1.95
N GLN A 342 -24.66 -0.59 3.07
CA GLN A 342 -24.90 0.55 3.95
C GLN A 342 -24.63 0.12 5.40
N VAL A 343 -23.84 0.93 6.12
CA VAL A 343 -23.70 0.81 7.57
C VAL A 343 -24.47 1.93 8.25
N THR A 344 -25.23 1.59 9.29
CA THR A 344 -25.96 2.56 10.11
C THR A 344 -25.75 2.28 11.60
N PRO A 345 -25.69 3.32 12.46
CA PRO A 345 -25.67 3.13 13.91
C PRO A 345 -26.90 2.35 14.38
N ALA A 346 -26.70 1.41 15.29
CA ALA A 346 -27.76 0.58 15.86
C ALA A 346 -27.74 0.61 17.40
N THR A 347 -28.90 0.41 18.00
CA THR A 347 -29.06 0.30 19.46
C THR A 347 -29.42 -1.12 19.91
N GLU A 348 -29.59 -2.03 18.97
CA GLU A 348 -29.88 -3.44 19.24
C GLU A 348 -28.71 -4.10 19.98
N GLU A 349 -29.01 -4.96 20.95
CA GLU A 349 -27.98 -5.78 21.58
C GLU A 349 -27.50 -6.85 20.59
N THR A 350 -26.19 -7.06 20.54
CA THR A 350 -25.56 -8.09 19.70
C THR A 350 -24.36 -8.66 20.43
N ASP A 351 -24.19 -9.98 20.32
CA ASP A 351 -22.98 -10.68 20.77
C ASP A 351 -21.88 -10.62 19.71
N SER A 352 -22.21 -10.15 18.49
CA SER A 352 -21.21 -10.01 17.44
C SER A 352 -20.29 -8.83 17.71
N SER A 353 -18.98 -9.02 17.54
CA SER A 353 -18.00 -7.94 17.67
C SER A 353 -16.81 -8.11 16.76
N ILE A 354 -16.24 -6.98 16.35
CA ILE A 354 -15.10 -6.88 15.45
C ILE A 354 -14.34 -5.58 15.71
N SER A 355 -13.01 -5.61 15.55
CA SER A 355 -12.17 -4.41 15.62
C SER A 355 -12.02 -3.76 14.24
N ILE A 356 -11.73 -2.46 14.20
CA ILE A 356 -11.46 -1.74 12.94
C ILE A 356 -10.27 -2.34 12.18
N GLN A 357 -9.28 -2.90 12.90
CA GLN A 357 -8.17 -3.64 12.32
C GLN A 357 -8.66 -4.89 11.58
N THR A 358 -9.46 -5.71 12.26
CA THR A 358 -10.02 -6.94 11.69
C THR A 358 -10.92 -6.64 10.50
N MET A 359 -11.78 -5.61 10.61
CA MET A 359 -12.64 -5.18 9.51
C MET A 359 -11.83 -4.74 8.29
N THR A 360 -10.76 -3.95 8.50
CA THR A 360 -9.90 -3.47 7.41
C THR A 360 -9.22 -4.62 6.68
N THR A 361 -8.57 -5.53 7.40
CA THR A 361 -7.88 -6.68 6.77
C THR A 361 -8.84 -7.66 6.09
N MET A 362 -10.07 -7.77 6.59
CA MET A 362 -11.09 -8.66 6.04
C MET A 362 -11.66 -8.11 4.73
N LEU A 363 -12.08 -6.84 4.73
CA LEU A 363 -12.66 -6.20 3.56
C LEU A 363 -11.62 -5.94 2.46
N LEU A 364 -10.34 -5.83 2.80
CA LEU A 364 -9.27 -5.79 1.79
C LEU A 364 -8.76 -7.18 1.39
N GLY A 365 -9.45 -8.26 1.76
CA GLY A 365 -9.15 -9.61 1.29
C GLY A 365 -7.88 -10.26 1.84
N TYR A 366 -7.07 -9.57 2.66
CA TYR A 366 -5.82 -10.10 3.20
C TYR A 366 -5.99 -11.30 4.15
N LYS A 367 -7.09 -11.31 4.92
CA LYS A 367 -7.49 -12.47 5.74
C LYS A 367 -8.98 -12.71 5.63
N ARG A 368 -9.35 -13.97 5.41
CA ARG A 368 -10.73 -14.41 5.18
C ARG A 368 -11.56 -14.46 6.48
N PRO A 369 -12.88 -14.19 6.41
CA PRO A 369 -13.80 -14.27 7.55
C PRO A 369 -13.67 -15.55 8.39
N ASP A 370 -13.61 -16.74 7.76
CA ASP A 370 -13.48 -18.04 8.44
C ASP A 370 -12.22 -18.09 9.31
N TYR A 371 -11.07 -17.72 8.73
CA TYR A 371 -9.81 -17.68 9.46
C TYR A 371 -9.89 -16.71 10.65
N LEU A 372 -10.46 -15.51 10.45
CA LEU A 372 -10.56 -14.48 11.48
C LEU A 372 -11.51 -14.88 12.61
N HIS A 373 -12.60 -15.58 12.30
CA HIS A 373 -13.51 -16.18 13.29
C HIS A 373 -12.80 -17.28 14.09
N LYS A 374 -12.14 -18.21 13.40
CA LYS A 374 -11.40 -19.33 14.00
C LYS A 374 -10.35 -18.90 15.02
N ILE A 375 -9.68 -17.76 14.79
CA ILE A 375 -8.68 -17.22 15.72
C ILE A 375 -9.26 -16.22 16.73
N GLY A 376 -10.58 -16.07 16.80
CA GLY A 376 -11.27 -15.20 17.75
C GLY A 376 -11.12 -13.71 17.47
N ARG A 377 -10.78 -13.31 16.23
CA ARG A 377 -10.72 -11.89 15.82
C ARG A 377 -12.07 -11.31 15.40
N ILE A 378 -13.03 -12.18 15.09
CA ILE A 378 -14.44 -11.85 14.88
C ILE A 378 -15.24 -12.76 15.79
N ALA A 379 -16.10 -12.18 16.62
CA ALA A 379 -17.12 -12.92 17.33
C ALA A 379 -18.43 -12.76 16.55
N CYS A 380 -19.01 -13.85 16.09
CA CYS A 380 -20.35 -13.92 15.47
C CYS A 380 -20.77 -15.40 15.34
N GLY A 381 -22.03 -15.64 14.96
CA GLY A 381 -22.53 -16.97 14.62
C GLY A 381 -21.98 -17.47 13.27
N PRO A 382 -21.92 -18.80 13.05
CA PRO A 382 -21.40 -19.39 11.81
C PRO A 382 -22.14 -18.91 10.56
N GLU A 383 -23.45 -18.65 10.65
CA GLU A 383 -24.25 -18.11 9.54
C GLU A 383 -23.77 -16.74 9.06
N ILE A 384 -23.23 -15.91 9.96
CA ILE A 384 -22.64 -14.61 9.59
C ILE A 384 -21.29 -14.81 8.94
N VAL A 385 -20.50 -15.79 9.39
CA VAL A 385 -19.20 -16.11 8.76
C VAL A 385 -19.41 -16.55 7.32
N ASP A 386 -20.34 -17.48 7.08
CA ASP A 386 -20.69 -17.96 5.74
C ASP A 386 -21.18 -16.81 4.85
N MET A 387 -22.03 -15.93 5.39
CA MET A 387 -22.50 -14.74 4.69
C MET A 387 -21.36 -13.79 4.31
N LEU A 388 -20.40 -13.56 5.20
CA LEU A 388 -19.24 -12.70 4.93
C LEU A 388 -18.28 -13.33 3.91
N GLU A 389 -18.08 -14.65 3.96
CA GLU A 389 -17.27 -15.37 2.96
C GLU A 389 -17.84 -15.25 1.56
N ASP A 390 -19.17 -15.33 1.44
CA ASP A 390 -19.88 -15.15 0.19
C ASP A 390 -19.86 -13.70 -0.29
N ALA A 391 -20.18 -12.74 0.59
CA ALA A 391 -20.32 -11.33 0.21
C ALA A 391 -18.99 -10.64 -0.18
N ILE A 392 -17.84 -11.14 0.30
CA ILE A 392 -16.52 -10.50 0.12
C ILE A 392 -15.73 -11.20 -1.00
N GLU A 393 -15.24 -10.40 -1.95
CA GLU A 393 -14.39 -10.85 -3.05
C GLU A 393 -13.14 -11.61 -2.58
N GLN A 394 -12.79 -12.69 -3.29
CA GLN A 394 -11.70 -13.58 -2.93
C GLN A 394 -10.43 -13.21 -3.69
N GLN A 395 -9.85 -12.07 -3.35
CA GLN A 395 -8.62 -11.57 -3.96
C GLN A 395 -7.78 -10.84 -2.92
N THR A 396 -6.47 -11.07 -2.93
CA THR A 396 -5.52 -10.32 -2.10
C THR A 396 -5.07 -9.04 -2.81
N PRO A 397 -4.74 -7.98 -2.07
CA PRO A 397 -4.38 -6.71 -2.69
C PRO A 397 -2.93 -6.74 -3.16
N TYR A 398 -2.71 -6.30 -4.40
CA TYR A 398 -1.40 -5.91 -4.91
C TYR A 398 -0.99 -4.55 -4.34
N PHE A 399 0.24 -4.41 -3.86
CA PHE A 399 0.79 -3.08 -3.54
C PHE A 399 2.32 -3.04 -3.63
N SER A 400 2.86 -2.34 -4.64
CA SER A 400 4.32 -2.23 -4.88
C SER A 400 4.94 -0.88 -4.51
N ASP A 401 4.11 0.11 -4.22
CA ASP A 401 4.54 1.49 -3.99
C ASP A 401 5.20 1.69 -2.62
N TYR A 402 6.03 2.73 -2.51
CA TYR A 402 6.68 3.16 -1.28
C TYR A 402 6.54 4.67 -1.11
N PHE A 403 5.92 5.11 -0.01
CA PHE A 403 5.83 6.53 0.35
C PHE A 403 6.01 6.76 1.84
#